data_AF-A0AAE3LZX3-F1
#
_entry.id   AF-A0AAE3LZX3-F1
#
_cell.length_a   1.000
_cell.length_b   1.000
_cell.length_c   1.000
_cell.angle_alpha   90.00
_cell.angle_beta   90.00
_cell.angle_gamma   90.00
#
_symmetry.space_group_name_H-M   'P 1'
#
loop_
_entity.id
_entity.type
_entity.pdbx_description
1 polymer ?
#
loop_
_entity_poly.entity_id
_entity_poly.type
_entity_poly.pdbx_seq_one_letter_code
_entity_poly.pdbx_strand_id
1 'polypeptide(L)'
;MDLKPLTANLSVSAQIQPSDLKAIKNAGFRAVVCNRPDGEGADQPTFDEIATAAKKQGLEAVYLPIVAGKVSDDDASDFDQALMSLPGPVLAYCRTGTRSATLWSLSQAGQRSLADILAATKAAGYEMGGVVRRIVNGGKTPTDTGDASFNVVIVGAGAGGIAAAASLKSRKPDLDIAIIDP
;
A
#
# COMPACT_ATOMS: atom_id res chain seq x y z
N MET A 1 7.32 -4.13 -15.28
CA MET A 1 6.98 -5.09 -14.22
C MET A 1 8.15 -5.21 -13.27
N ASP A 2 7.95 -4.94 -11.97
CA ASP A 2 8.97 -5.04 -10.91
C ASP A 2 8.41 -5.89 -9.76
N LEU A 3 8.99 -7.08 -9.56
CA LEU A 3 8.48 -8.10 -8.64
C LEU A 3 9.23 -8.01 -7.31
N LYS A 4 8.51 -7.62 -6.25
CA LYS A 4 9.09 -7.35 -4.94
C LYS A 4 8.63 -8.42 -3.94
N PRO A 5 9.45 -9.42 -3.61
CA PRO A 5 9.04 -10.50 -2.72
C PRO A 5 8.89 -10.00 -1.28
N LEU A 6 7.77 -10.34 -0.63
CA LEU A 6 7.56 -10.15 0.81
C LEU A 6 7.79 -11.45 1.59
N THR A 7 7.39 -12.57 1.00
CA THR A 7 7.62 -13.91 1.54
C THR A 7 7.88 -14.89 0.39
N ALA A 8 8.20 -16.15 0.69
CA ALA A 8 8.31 -17.20 -0.32
C ALA A 8 7.02 -17.39 -1.16
N ASN A 9 5.86 -17.08 -0.58
CA ASN A 9 4.55 -17.34 -1.21
C ASN A 9 3.84 -16.07 -1.69
N LEU A 10 4.40 -14.88 -1.42
CA LEU A 10 3.79 -13.60 -1.78
C LEU A 10 4.83 -12.63 -2.29
N SER A 11 4.58 -12.09 -3.48
CA SER A 11 5.26 -10.91 -4.00
C SER A 11 4.26 -9.79 -4.27
N VAL A 12 4.74 -8.56 -4.26
CA VAL A 12 3.96 -7.38 -4.62
C VAL A 12 4.56 -6.67 -5.83
N SER A 13 3.74 -5.95 -6.58
CA SER A 13 4.18 -5.16 -7.75
C SER A 13 3.35 -3.88 -7.88
N ALA A 14 3.93 -2.90 -8.59
CA ALA A 14 3.14 -1.85 -9.23
C ALA A 14 2.20 -2.43 -10.31
N GLN A 15 1.42 -1.56 -10.94
CA GLN A 15 0.44 -1.94 -11.96
C GLN A 15 1.05 -2.89 -13.01
N ILE A 16 0.43 -4.05 -13.18
CA ILE A 16 0.77 -5.00 -14.24
C ILE A 16 -0.08 -4.75 -15.49
N GLN A 17 0.40 -5.23 -16.63
CA GLN A 17 -0.29 -5.17 -17.91
C GLN A 17 -0.74 -6.57 -18.37
N PRO A 18 -1.78 -6.70 -19.21
CA PRO A 18 -2.21 -7.99 -19.77
C PRO A 18 -1.08 -8.78 -20.47
N SER A 19 -0.09 -8.08 -21.02
CA SER A 19 1.10 -8.67 -21.64
C SER A 19 2.09 -9.30 -20.64
N ASP A 20 2.08 -8.88 -19.37
CA ASP A 20 2.98 -9.37 -18.33
C ASP A 20 2.60 -10.78 -17.84
N LEU A 21 1.35 -11.21 -18.02
CA LEU A 21 0.81 -12.43 -17.39
C LEU A 21 1.57 -13.71 -17.80
N LYS A 22 2.11 -13.74 -19.03
CA LYS A 22 2.95 -14.86 -19.48
C LYS A 22 4.28 -14.89 -18.71
N ALA A 23 4.91 -13.73 -18.51
CA ALA A 23 6.13 -13.62 -17.72
C ALA A 23 5.87 -13.94 -16.24
N ILE A 24 4.74 -13.50 -15.69
CA ILE A 24 4.29 -13.82 -14.33
C ILE A 24 4.13 -15.34 -14.15
N LYS A 25 3.47 -16.03 -15.10
CA LYS A 25 3.37 -17.50 -15.07
C LYS A 25 4.73 -18.18 -15.12
N ASN A 26 5.62 -17.72 -16.00
CA ASN A 26 6.97 -18.26 -16.15
C ASN A 26 7.85 -18.02 -14.92
N ALA A 27 7.63 -16.93 -14.19
CA ALA A 27 8.28 -16.65 -12.91
C ALA A 27 7.77 -17.56 -11.77
N GLY A 28 6.80 -18.42 -12.03
CA GLY A 28 6.33 -19.44 -11.09
C GLY A 28 5.08 -19.06 -10.32
N PHE A 29 4.53 -17.85 -10.49
CA PHE A 29 3.26 -17.49 -9.86
C PHE A 29 2.11 -18.35 -10.36
N ARG A 30 1.10 -18.51 -9.52
CA ARG A 30 -0.10 -19.31 -9.78
C ARG A 30 -1.39 -18.49 -9.68
N ALA A 31 -1.36 -17.36 -8.97
CA ALA A 31 -2.47 -16.43 -8.88
C ALA A 31 -1.99 -14.97 -8.89
N VAL A 32 -2.88 -14.08 -9.33
CA VAL A 32 -2.73 -12.62 -9.20
C VAL A 32 -3.88 -12.02 -8.39
N VAL A 33 -3.57 -11.05 -7.53
CA VAL A 33 -4.56 -10.31 -6.73
C VAL A 33 -4.48 -8.82 -7.06
N CYS A 34 -5.59 -8.23 -7.49
CA CYS A 34 -5.67 -6.80 -7.76
C CYS A 34 -6.24 -6.05 -6.55
N ASN A 35 -5.46 -5.12 -6.01
CA ASN A 35 -5.88 -4.22 -4.94
C ASN A 35 -6.13 -2.78 -5.42
N ARG A 36 -6.27 -2.58 -6.74
CA ARG A 36 -6.56 -1.29 -7.36
C ARG A 36 -7.99 -1.28 -7.92
N PRO A 37 -8.88 -0.40 -7.47
CA PRO A 37 -10.19 -0.25 -8.10
C PRO A 37 -10.03 0.19 -9.55
N ASP A 38 -10.87 -0.35 -10.43
CA ASP A 38 -10.94 0.07 -11.83
C ASP A 38 -11.30 1.56 -11.95
N GLY A 39 -10.72 2.22 -12.96
CA GLY A 39 -10.94 3.64 -13.22
C GLY A 39 -10.13 4.61 -12.35
N GLU A 40 -9.14 4.16 -11.58
CA GLU A 40 -8.28 5.03 -10.79
C GLU A 40 -7.27 5.84 -11.64
N GLY A 41 -6.94 5.38 -12.86
CA GLY A 41 -6.05 6.10 -13.78
C GLY A 41 -6.40 5.85 -15.24
N ALA A 42 -6.07 6.81 -16.11
CA ALA A 42 -6.33 6.71 -17.55
C ALA A 42 -5.50 5.63 -18.26
N ASP A 43 -4.36 5.27 -17.66
CA ASP A 43 -3.42 4.23 -18.11
C ASP A 43 -3.71 2.84 -17.52
N GLN A 44 -4.79 2.72 -16.74
CA GLN A 44 -5.11 1.51 -16.02
C GLN A 44 -5.87 0.51 -16.90
N PRO A 45 -5.32 -0.70 -17.13
CA PRO A 45 -6.14 -1.80 -17.65
C PRO A 45 -7.18 -2.18 -16.60
N THR A 46 -8.38 -2.49 -17.05
CA THR A 46 -9.45 -3.00 -16.19
C THR A 46 -9.07 -4.34 -15.60
N PHE A 47 -9.65 -4.68 -14.45
CA PHE A 47 -9.44 -5.99 -13.87
C PHE A 47 -9.92 -7.11 -14.80
N ASP A 48 -11.01 -6.91 -15.55
CA ASP A 48 -11.53 -7.91 -16.49
C ASP A 48 -10.53 -8.25 -17.61
N GLU A 49 -9.81 -7.25 -18.13
CA GLU A 49 -8.74 -7.46 -19.10
C GLU A 49 -7.59 -8.28 -18.50
N ILE A 50 -7.20 -7.98 -17.25
CA ILE A 50 -6.17 -8.73 -16.53
C ILE A 50 -6.63 -10.17 -16.24
N ALA A 51 -7.86 -10.36 -15.76
CA ALA A 51 -8.42 -11.67 -15.43
C ALA A 51 -8.53 -12.56 -16.68
N THR A 52 -8.97 -11.98 -17.80
CA THR A 52 -9.03 -12.67 -19.10
C THR A 52 -7.63 -13.09 -19.56
N ALA A 53 -6.63 -12.22 -19.43
CA ALA A 53 -5.25 -12.56 -19.77
C ALA A 53 -4.65 -13.61 -18.83
N ALA A 54 -4.92 -13.51 -17.52
CA ALA A 54 -4.48 -14.46 -16.50
C ALA A 54 -5.04 -15.86 -16.77
N LYS A 55 -6.34 -15.96 -17.04
CA LYS A 55 -7.01 -17.23 -17.37
C LYS A 55 -6.39 -17.91 -18.59
N LYS A 56 -6.03 -17.15 -19.63
CA LYS A 56 -5.33 -17.70 -20.82
C LYS A 56 -3.96 -18.30 -20.49
N GLN A 57 -3.31 -17.87 -19.41
CA GLN A 57 -2.04 -18.43 -18.93
C GLN A 57 -2.23 -19.50 -17.84
N GLY A 58 -3.47 -19.84 -17.47
CA GLY A 58 -3.77 -20.73 -16.35
C GLY A 58 -3.32 -20.16 -15.01
N LEU A 59 -3.55 -18.87 -14.81
CA LEU A 59 -3.42 -18.17 -13.52
C LEU A 59 -4.82 -17.90 -12.96
N GLU A 60 -4.98 -18.09 -11.66
CA GLU A 60 -6.15 -17.55 -10.95
C GLU A 60 -6.03 -16.02 -10.84
N ALA A 61 -7.16 -15.33 -10.89
CA ALA A 61 -7.21 -13.87 -10.76
C ALA A 61 -8.31 -13.46 -9.79
N VAL A 62 -7.95 -12.69 -8.78
CA VAL A 62 -8.87 -12.21 -7.73
C VAL A 62 -8.86 -10.69 -7.67
N TYR A 63 -10.07 -10.12 -7.57
CA TYR A 63 -10.28 -8.68 -7.43
C TYR A 63 -10.66 -8.35 -5.99
N LEU A 64 -9.78 -7.65 -5.29
CA LEU A 64 -9.97 -7.14 -3.93
C LEU A 64 -9.61 -5.65 -3.88
N PRO A 65 -10.39 -4.80 -4.56
CA PRO A 65 -10.04 -3.40 -4.76
C PRO A 65 -10.09 -2.63 -3.43
N ILE A 66 -8.99 -1.96 -3.09
CA ILE A 66 -8.93 -1.11 -1.90
C ILE A 66 -8.90 0.35 -2.30
N VAL A 67 -9.86 1.12 -1.80
CA VAL A 67 -9.90 2.57 -1.97
C VAL A 67 -8.74 3.21 -1.21
N ALA A 68 -7.99 4.08 -1.90
CA ALA A 68 -6.82 4.73 -1.32
C ALA A 68 -7.18 5.48 -0.01
N GLY A 69 -6.31 5.38 0.99
CA GLY A 69 -6.47 6.03 2.30
C GLY A 69 -7.36 5.30 3.31
N LYS A 70 -7.99 4.16 2.95
CA LYS A 70 -8.88 3.39 3.83
C LYS A 70 -8.62 1.89 3.75
N VAL A 71 -7.42 1.42 4.08
CA VAL A 71 -7.22 -0.02 4.31
C VAL A 71 -7.87 -0.33 5.66
N SER A 72 -8.91 -1.13 5.74
CA SER A 72 -9.50 -1.59 7.01
C SER A 72 -8.84 -2.88 7.49
N ASP A 73 -9.16 -3.30 8.72
CA ASP A 73 -8.70 -4.59 9.22
C ASP A 73 -9.49 -5.74 8.57
N ASP A 74 -10.74 -5.50 8.19
CA ASP A 74 -11.56 -6.43 7.41
C ASP A 74 -10.93 -6.65 6.02
N ASP A 75 -10.47 -5.60 5.35
CA ASP A 75 -9.76 -5.73 4.07
C ASP A 75 -8.49 -6.58 4.21
N ALA A 76 -7.76 -6.44 5.32
CA ALA A 76 -6.57 -7.22 5.60
C ALA A 76 -6.91 -8.71 5.87
N SER A 77 -8.02 -8.97 6.57
CA SER A 77 -8.56 -10.32 6.78
C SER A 77 -8.98 -10.97 5.46
N ASP A 78 -9.72 -10.26 4.62
CA ASP A 78 -10.16 -10.73 3.30
C ASP A 78 -8.96 -11.04 2.39
N PHE A 79 -7.92 -10.19 2.45
CA PHE A 79 -6.68 -10.42 1.75
C PHE A 79 -5.96 -11.69 2.24
N ASP A 80 -5.88 -11.91 3.56
CA ASP A 80 -5.27 -13.11 4.15
C ASP A 80 -6.01 -14.38 3.72
N GLN A 81 -7.34 -14.36 3.77
CA GLN A 81 -8.19 -15.47 3.33
C GLN A 81 -8.01 -15.76 1.83
N ALA A 82 -7.90 -14.73 0.99
CA ALA A 82 -7.60 -14.90 -0.41
C ALA A 82 -6.22 -15.57 -0.62
N LEU A 83 -5.19 -15.16 0.12
CA LEU A 83 -3.87 -15.79 0.02
C LEU A 83 -3.86 -17.26 0.48
N MET A 84 -4.69 -17.63 1.46
CA MET A 84 -4.81 -19.02 1.93
C MET A 84 -5.60 -19.92 0.95
N SER A 85 -6.57 -19.36 0.25
CA SER A 85 -7.43 -20.11 -0.69
C SER A 85 -6.84 -20.24 -2.09
N LEU A 86 -5.99 -19.30 -2.50
CA LEU A 86 -5.38 -19.29 -3.83
C LEU A 86 -4.20 -20.25 -3.95
N PRO A 87 -3.98 -20.84 -5.14
CA PRO A 87 -2.74 -21.55 -5.40
C PRO A 87 -1.57 -20.56 -5.37
N GLY A 88 -0.57 -20.82 -4.53
CA GLY A 88 0.65 -20.02 -4.43
C GLY A 88 1.77 -20.48 -5.39
N PRO A 89 2.80 -19.67 -5.60
CA PRO A 89 2.99 -18.30 -5.09
C PRO A 89 2.03 -17.28 -5.74
N VAL A 90 1.65 -16.26 -4.98
CA VAL A 90 0.71 -15.20 -5.38
C VAL A 90 1.47 -13.90 -5.68
N LEU A 91 1.05 -13.20 -6.73
CA LEU A 91 1.47 -11.82 -7.03
C LEU A 91 0.31 -10.86 -6.76
N ALA A 92 0.44 -10.03 -5.73
CA ALA A 92 -0.53 -8.96 -5.47
C ALA A 92 -0.04 -7.64 -6.10
N TYR A 93 -0.94 -6.85 -6.68
CA TYR A 93 -0.57 -5.58 -7.29
C TYR A 93 -1.61 -4.49 -7.02
N CYS A 94 -1.16 -3.24 -7.06
CA CYS A 94 -2.05 -2.09 -7.14
C CYS A 94 -1.44 -1.04 -8.08
N ARG A 95 -1.62 0.27 -7.82
CA ARG A 95 -0.91 1.31 -8.58
C ARG A 95 0.61 1.23 -8.36
N THR A 96 1.05 1.25 -7.11
CA THR A 96 2.47 1.28 -6.71
C THR A 96 2.93 0.05 -5.94
N GLY A 97 2.02 -0.88 -5.64
CA GLY A 97 2.23 -2.03 -4.75
C GLY A 97 2.07 -1.74 -3.26
N THR A 98 1.98 -0.47 -2.85
CA THR A 98 1.88 -0.07 -1.43
C THR A 98 0.64 -0.65 -0.74
N ARG A 99 -0.53 -0.67 -1.40
CA ARG A 99 -1.76 -1.24 -0.81
C ARG A 99 -1.61 -2.71 -0.46
N SER A 100 -1.07 -3.50 -1.38
CA SER A 100 -0.84 -4.94 -1.18
C SER A 100 0.15 -5.20 -0.05
N ALA A 101 1.22 -4.40 0.03
CA ALA A 101 2.18 -4.50 1.12
C ALA A 101 1.58 -4.07 2.48
N THR A 102 0.73 -3.04 2.51
CA THR A 102 -0.01 -2.63 3.72
C THR A 102 -0.99 -3.71 4.18
N LEU A 103 -1.78 -4.28 3.27
CA LEU A 103 -2.72 -5.37 3.57
C LEU A 103 -2.00 -6.56 4.20
N TRP A 104 -0.90 -7.00 3.59
CA TRP A 104 -0.07 -8.06 4.15
C TRP A 104 0.49 -7.70 5.54
N SER A 105 0.97 -6.47 5.71
CA SER A 105 1.53 -6.04 7.00
C SER A 105 0.48 -6.09 8.12
N LEU A 106 -0.75 -5.69 7.81
CA LEU A 106 -1.88 -5.72 8.75
C LEU A 106 -2.35 -7.15 9.02
N SER A 107 -2.44 -8.02 8.00
CA SER A 107 -2.84 -9.42 8.20
C SER A 107 -1.85 -10.19 9.07
N GLN A 108 -0.56 -9.85 8.98
CA GLN A 108 0.49 -10.51 9.77
C GLN A 108 0.67 -9.94 11.19
N ALA A 109 0.01 -8.83 11.56
CA ALA A 109 0.20 -8.12 12.83
C ALA A 109 0.08 -9.00 14.10
N GLY A 110 -0.73 -10.07 14.05
CA GLY A 110 -0.88 -11.05 15.14
C GLY A 110 -0.14 -12.38 14.92
N GLN A 111 0.48 -12.57 13.76
CA GLN A 111 1.11 -13.85 13.36
C GLN A 111 2.64 -13.77 13.31
N ARG A 112 3.20 -12.57 13.10
CA ARG A 112 4.65 -12.33 12.98
C ARG A 112 5.06 -11.20 13.91
N SER A 113 6.35 -11.15 14.25
CA SER A 113 6.86 -10.00 14.98
C SER A 113 6.81 -8.75 14.10
N LEU A 114 6.58 -7.59 14.71
CA LEU A 114 6.59 -6.31 14.00
C LEU A 114 7.93 -6.07 13.29
N ALA A 115 9.05 -6.50 13.90
CA ALA A 115 10.37 -6.38 13.31
C ALA A 115 10.48 -7.16 11.99
N ASP A 116 9.93 -8.37 11.93
CA ASP A 116 9.95 -9.19 10.71
C ASP A 116 9.08 -8.60 9.60
N ILE A 117 7.91 -8.06 9.95
CA ILE A 117 7.01 -7.37 9.00
C ILE A 117 7.72 -6.16 8.38
N LEU A 118 8.39 -5.37 9.21
CA LEU A 118 9.14 -4.19 8.75
C LEU A 118 10.37 -4.56 7.94
N ALA A 119 11.10 -5.60 8.33
CA ALA A 119 12.24 -6.09 7.57
C ALA A 119 11.82 -6.55 6.16
N ALA A 120 10.74 -7.33 6.06
CA ALA A 120 10.23 -7.83 4.78
C ALA A 120 9.74 -6.70 3.86
N THR A 121 8.93 -5.78 4.40
CA THR A 121 8.40 -4.64 3.61
C THR A 121 9.50 -3.68 3.18
N LYS A 122 10.47 -3.40 4.05
CA LYS A 122 11.64 -2.59 3.73
C LYS A 122 12.52 -3.24 2.66
N ALA A 123 12.75 -4.55 2.73
CA ALA A 123 13.49 -5.29 1.70
C ALA A 123 12.80 -5.23 0.33
N ALA A 124 11.47 -5.19 0.32
CA ALA A 124 10.66 -4.95 -0.88
C ALA A 124 10.59 -3.46 -1.31
N GLY A 125 11.24 -2.54 -0.58
CA GLY A 125 11.27 -1.12 -0.88
C GLY A 125 9.99 -0.36 -0.50
N TYR A 126 9.28 -0.81 0.53
CA TYR A 126 8.13 -0.11 1.09
C TYR A 126 8.39 0.29 2.55
N GLU A 127 8.36 1.59 2.82
CA GLU A 127 8.48 2.13 4.18
C GLU A 127 7.09 2.18 4.83
N MET A 128 6.94 1.42 5.92
CA MET A 128 5.64 1.17 6.55
C MET A 128 5.40 1.94 7.85
N GLY A 129 6.12 3.04 8.09
CA GLY A 129 6.06 3.81 9.35
C GLY A 129 4.64 4.19 9.80
N GLY A 130 3.76 4.58 8.87
CA GLY A 130 2.35 4.86 9.19
C GLY A 130 1.52 3.62 9.53
N VAL A 131 1.84 2.47 8.92
CA VAL A 131 1.18 1.18 9.17
C VAL A 131 1.62 0.59 10.51
N VAL A 132 2.87 0.83 10.93
CA VAL A 132 3.39 0.43 12.26
C VAL A 132 2.47 0.89 13.37
N ARG A 133 2.00 2.15 13.33
CA ARG A 133 1.09 2.66 14.37
C ARG A 133 -0.19 1.86 14.43
N ARG A 134 -0.74 1.46 13.30
CA ARG A 134 -1.95 0.62 13.27
C ARG A 134 -1.68 -0.77 13.82
N ILE A 135 -0.56 -1.39 13.44
CA ILE A 135 -0.16 -2.70 13.97
C ILE A 135 -0.02 -2.65 15.50
N VAL A 136 0.71 -1.66 16.02
CA VAL A 136 0.94 -1.51 17.47
C VAL A 136 -0.34 -1.20 18.24
N ASN A 137 -1.30 -0.49 17.62
CA ASN A 137 -2.58 -0.14 18.24
C ASN A 137 -3.71 -1.14 17.94
N GLY A 138 -3.39 -2.35 17.45
CA GLY A 138 -4.37 -3.42 17.19
C GLY A 138 -5.35 -3.08 16.07
N GLY A 139 -4.85 -2.52 14.96
CA GLY A 139 -5.62 -2.19 13.75
C GLY A 139 -6.25 -0.79 13.73
N LYS A 140 -6.44 -0.19 14.91
CA LYS A 140 -6.97 1.17 15.05
C LYS A 140 -5.96 2.21 14.57
N THR A 141 -6.39 3.13 13.71
CA THR A 141 -5.68 4.39 13.48
C THR A 141 -5.99 5.28 14.67
N PRO A 142 -5.03 5.65 15.54
CA PRO A 142 -5.28 6.64 16.56
C PRO A 142 -5.54 7.96 15.86
N THR A 143 -6.80 8.39 15.81
CA THR A 143 -7.17 9.74 15.35
C THR A 143 -6.99 10.77 16.45
N ASP A 144 -6.78 10.30 17.68
CA ASP A 144 -6.86 11.11 18.90
C ASP A 144 -5.46 11.48 19.44
N THR A 145 -4.40 10.88 18.91
CA THR A 145 -3.01 11.22 19.24
C THR A 145 -2.26 11.56 17.96
N GLY A 146 -1.99 12.85 17.76
CA GLY A 146 -1.19 13.33 16.63
C GLY A 146 0.26 12.85 16.73
N ASP A 147 0.84 12.50 15.58
CA ASP A 147 2.22 12.05 15.42
C ASP A 147 3.27 13.10 15.80
N ALA A 148 2.88 14.35 15.61
CA ALA A 148 3.57 15.56 15.99
C ALA A 148 2.50 16.63 16.19
N SER A 149 2.69 17.49 17.18
CA SER A 149 1.83 18.65 17.40
C SER A 149 2.61 19.91 17.09
N PHE A 150 1.98 20.79 16.33
CA PHE A 150 2.49 22.11 16.00
C PHE A 150 1.44 23.13 16.40
N ASN A 151 1.86 24.35 16.72
CA ASN A 151 0.90 25.42 16.98
C ASN A 151 0.16 25.81 15.69
N VAL A 152 0.82 25.68 14.54
CA VAL A 152 0.25 25.94 13.21
C VAL A 152 0.73 24.89 12.21
N VAL A 153 -0.17 24.41 11.35
CA VAL A 153 0.16 23.57 10.20
C VAL A 153 -0.27 24.29 8.92
N ILE A 154 0.65 24.41 7.97
CA ILE A 154 0.43 25.00 6.64
C ILE A 154 0.53 23.88 5.59
N VAL A 155 -0.52 23.69 4.81
CA VAL A 155 -0.55 22.69 3.73
C VAL A 155 -0.27 23.38 2.40
N GLY A 156 0.83 22.98 1.75
CA GLY A 156 1.39 23.56 0.52
C GLY A 156 2.71 24.29 0.78
N ALA A 157 3.85 23.71 0.36
CA ALA A 157 5.17 24.31 0.58
C ALA A 157 5.63 25.28 -0.53
N GLY A 158 4.69 25.76 -1.35
CA GLY A 158 4.95 26.80 -2.34
C GLY A 158 5.25 28.18 -1.72
N ALA A 159 5.52 29.17 -2.58
CA ALA A 159 5.87 30.53 -2.15
C ALA A 159 4.85 31.15 -1.17
N GLY A 160 3.56 30.88 -1.36
CA GLY A 160 2.50 31.34 -0.45
C GLY A 160 2.58 30.72 0.95
N GLY A 161 2.83 29.42 1.04
CA GLY A 161 2.95 28.70 2.32
C GLY A 161 4.19 29.13 3.10
N ILE A 162 5.33 29.27 2.39
CA ILE A 162 6.58 29.75 2.99
C ILE A 162 6.44 31.20 3.47
N ALA A 163 5.83 32.09 2.67
CA ALA A 163 5.61 33.47 3.07
C ALA A 163 4.69 33.60 4.29
N ALA A 164 3.63 32.77 4.36
CA ALA A 164 2.75 32.72 5.51
C ALA A 164 3.48 32.25 6.78
N ALA A 165 4.30 31.19 6.68
CA ALA A 165 5.11 30.70 7.80
C ALA A 165 6.10 31.76 8.30
N ALA A 166 6.80 32.45 7.38
CA ALA A 166 7.76 33.49 7.71
C ALA A 166 7.10 34.68 8.42
N SER A 167 5.94 35.14 7.93
CA SER A 167 5.16 36.23 8.55
C SER A 167 4.66 35.86 9.95
N LEU A 168 4.25 34.61 10.16
CA LEU A 168 3.82 34.10 11.46
C LEU A 168 5.01 34.04 12.44
N LYS A 169 6.14 33.48 12.01
CA LYS A 169 7.37 33.42 12.83
C LYS A 169 7.92 34.81 13.17
N SER A 170 7.83 35.79 12.26
CA SER A 170 8.30 37.14 12.55
C SER A 170 7.45 37.86 13.61
N ARG A 171 6.15 37.53 13.71
CA ARG A 171 5.23 38.12 14.70
C ARG A 171 5.19 37.34 16.01
N LYS A 172 5.38 36.03 15.95
CA LYS A 172 5.42 35.13 17.11
C LYS A 172 6.56 34.12 16.93
N PRO A 173 7.78 34.45 17.40
CA PRO A 173 8.98 33.63 17.19
C PRO A 173 8.87 32.22 17.76
N ASP A 174 8.14 32.07 18.86
CA ASP A 174 7.99 30.80 19.59
C ASP A 174 6.96 29.85 18.98
N LEU A 175 6.21 30.26 17.93
CA LEU A 175 5.26 29.36 17.27
C LEU A 175 5.98 28.19 16.65
N ASP A 176 5.63 26.96 17.03
CA ASP A 176 6.04 25.78 16.30
C ASP A 176 5.15 25.62 15.05
N ILE A 177 5.76 25.62 13.86
CA ILE A 177 5.05 25.65 12.57
C ILE A 177 5.55 24.51 11.70
N ALA A 178 4.62 23.65 11.26
CA ALA A 178 4.87 22.66 10.21
C ALA A 178 4.39 23.17 8.86
N ILE A 179 5.18 22.92 7.81
CA ILE A 179 4.78 23.09 6.41
C ILE A 179 4.78 21.70 5.77
N ILE A 180 3.63 21.29 5.24
CA ILE A 180 3.44 20.00 4.58
C ILE A 180 3.37 20.25 3.08
N ASP A 181 4.23 19.60 2.30
CA ASP A 181 4.14 19.63 0.84
C ASP A 181 3.35 18.40 0.36
N PRO A 182 2.14 18.57 -0.21
CA PRO A 182 1.29 17.46 -0.65
C PRO A 182 1.75 16.79 -1.95
#